data_AF-V5HKX6-F1
#
_entry.id   AF-V5HKX6-F1
#
_cell.length_a   1.000
_cell.length_b   1.000
_cell.length_c   1.000
_cell.angle_alpha   90.00
_cell.angle_beta   90.00
_cell.angle_gamma   90.00
#
_symmetry.space_group_name_H-M   'P 1'
#
loop_
_entity.id
_entity.type
_entity.pdbx_description
1 polymer ?
#
loop_
_entity_poly.entity_id
_entity_poly.type
_entity_poly.pdbx_seq_one_letter_code
_entity_poly.pdbx_strand_id
1 'polypeptide(L)'
;TSVCKVSAPGKTILHGEHAVVYGKAAVAASIDLRTHVTASPEESSVVLELLDLKYVESWSTEQFTQLSASEEDCEDRYDRTLLVGERIAPASRSY
;
A
#
# COMPACT_ATOMS: atom_id res chain seq x y z
N THR A 1 -28.55 -3.36 6.32
CA THR A 1 -27.49 -3.47 5.30
C THR A 1 -26.35 -2.53 5.68
N SER A 2 -25.26 -3.04 6.25
CA SER A 2 -24.12 -2.19 6.65
C SER A 2 -23.25 -1.90 5.44
N VAL A 3 -23.15 -0.63 5.05
CA VAL A 3 -22.24 -0.17 4.01
C VAL A 3 -20.90 0.17 4.66
N CYS A 4 -19.80 -0.37 4.14
CA CYS A 4 -18.44 -0.05 4.56
C CYS A 4 -17.86 1.02 3.63
N LYS A 5 -17.32 2.10 4.19
CA LYS A 5 -16.66 3.17 3.44
C LYS A 5 -15.24 3.31 3.97
N VAL A 6 -14.27 3.19 3.08
CA VAL A 6 -12.85 3.31 3.42
C VAL A 6 -12.16 4.25 2.44
N SER A 7 -10.99 4.75 2.84
CA SER A 7 -10.13 5.51 1.95
C SER A 7 -8.67 5.32 2.30
N ALA A 8 -7.80 5.43 1.30
CA ALA A 8 -6.35 5.34 1.44
C ALA A 8 -5.67 6.56 0.81
N PRO A 9 -4.61 7.13 1.42
CA PRO A 9 -3.87 8.25 0.86
C PRO A 9 -2.96 7.80 -0.29
N GLY A 10 -2.65 8.71 -1.20
CA GLY A 10 -1.60 8.55 -2.19
C GLY A 10 -0.21 8.63 -1.56
N LYS A 11 0.82 8.33 -2.35
CA LYS A 11 2.23 8.52 -1.98
C LYS A 11 2.93 9.49 -2.93
N THR A 12 3.93 10.19 -2.42
CA THR A 12 4.92 10.92 -3.21
C THR A 12 6.34 10.58 -2.74
N ILE A 13 7.34 10.77 -3.61
CA ILE A 13 8.76 10.64 -3.26
C ILE A 13 9.31 12.07 -3.16
N LEU A 14 9.77 12.46 -1.97
CA LEU A 14 10.32 13.79 -1.72
C LEU A 14 11.79 13.91 -2.17
N HIS A 15 12.56 12.83 -2.01
CA HIS A 15 13.95 12.78 -2.41
C HIS A 15 14.40 11.35 -2.72
N GLY A 16 15.41 11.23 -3.59
CA GLY A 16 16.07 9.96 -3.88
C GLY A 16 15.43 9.15 -5.01
N GLU A 17 14.66 9.78 -5.90
CA GLU A 17 13.99 9.10 -7.03
C GLU A 17 14.96 8.33 -7.94
N HIS A 18 16.14 8.91 -8.20
CA HIS A 18 17.22 8.27 -8.96
C HIS A 18 18.20 7.50 -8.06
N ALA A 19 18.31 7.89 -6.78
CA ALA A 19 19.28 7.31 -5.85
C ALA A 19 18.86 5.91 -5.35
N VAL A 20 17.55 5.68 -5.19
CA VAL A 20 17.00 4.40 -4.71
C VAL A 20 17.31 3.24 -5.64
N VAL A 21 17.44 3.49 -6.94
CA VAL A 21 17.81 2.49 -7.95
C VAL A 21 19.20 1.90 -7.67
N TYR A 22 20.06 2.63 -6.97
CA TYR A 22 21.41 2.21 -6.59
C TYR A 22 21.51 1.81 -5.10
N GLY A 23 20.39 1.46 -4.47
CA GLY A 23 20.34 0.99 -3.08
C GLY A 23 20.58 2.09 -2.04
N LYS A 24 20.38 3.36 -2.41
CA LYS A 24 20.44 4.49 -1.46
C LYS A 24 19.06 4.78 -0.88
N ALA A 25 19.03 5.37 0.31
CA ALA A 25 17.79 5.73 0.97
C ALA A 25 17.01 6.78 0.16
N ALA A 26 15.69 6.67 0.18
CA ALA A 26 14.76 7.64 -0.38
C ALA A 26 13.69 7.98 0.66
N VAL A 27 13.15 9.19 0.57
CA VAL A 27 12.11 9.66 1.49
C VAL A 27 10.79 9.71 0.72
N ALA A 28 9.82 8.92 1.17
CA ALA A 28 8.45 8.96 0.68
C ALA A 28 7.53 9.57 1.73
N ALA A 29 6.48 10.25 1.28
CA ALA A 29 5.46 10.82 2.14
C ALA A 29 4.07 10.47 1.61
N SER A 30 3.10 10.36 2.51
CA SER A 30 1.69 10.31 2.12
C SER A 30 1.22 11.68 1.69
N ILE A 31 0.29 11.71 0.75
CA ILE A 31 -0.37 12.93 0.30
C ILE A 31 -1.89 12.75 0.43
N ASP A 32 -2.60 13.85 0.64
CA ASP A 32 -4.05 13.84 0.85
C ASP A 32 -4.87 13.64 -0.45
N LEU A 33 -4.25 13.06 -1.48
CA LEU A 33 -4.95 12.56 -2.67
C LEU A 33 -5.44 11.14 -2.34
N ARG A 34 -6.69 11.04 -1.89
CA ARG A 34 -7.23 9.77 -1.36
C ARG A 34 -8.01 8.99 -2.42
N THR A 35 -7.79 7.69 -2.45
CA THR A 35 -8.67 6.73 -3.15
C THR A 35 -9.76 6.29 -2.21
N HIS A 36 -11.01 6.37 -2.65
CA HIS A 36 -12.18 6.00 -1.86
C HIS A 36 -12.78 4.69 -2.37
N VAL A 37 -13.17 3.80 -1.44
CA VAL A 37 -13.86 2.56 -1.75
C VAL A 37 -15.10 2.46 -0.88
N THR A 38 -16.22 2.10 -1.50
CA THR A 38 -17.47 1.77 -0.81
C THR A 38 -17.81 0.33 -1.12
N ALA A 39 -18.05 -0.46 -0.08
CA ALA A 39 -18.51 -1.84 -0.21
C ALA A 39 -19.87 -1.99 0.48
N SER A 40 -20.80 -2.60 -0.23
CA SER A 40 -22.10 -3.00 0.30
C SER A 40 -22.29 -4.50 0.10
N PRO A 41 -22.96 -5.20 1.02
CA PRO A 41 -23.26 -6.61 0.82
C PRO A 41 -24.26 -6.78 -0.33
N GLU A 42 -23.97 -7.77 -1.17
CA GLU A 42 -24.75 -8.24 -2.31
C GLU A 42 -24.95 -9.75 -2.13
N GLU A 43 -26.10 -10.31 -2.52
CA GLU A 43 -26.44 -11.71 -2.18
C GLU A 43 -25.82 -12.75 -3.12
N SER A 44 -25.85 -12.51 -4.43
CA SER A 44 -25.58 -13.54 -5.44
C SER A 44 -24.42 -13.24 -6.37
N SER A 45 -23.88 -12.02 -6.30
CA SER A 45 -22.82 -11.57 -7.19
C SER A 45 -21.81 -10.70 -6.48
N VAL A 46 -20.61 -10.64 -7.05
CA VAL A 46 -19.58 -9.66 -6.70
C VAL A 46 -19.50 -8.68 -7.85
N VAL A 47 -19.75 -7.40 -7.59
CA VAL A 47 -19.69 -6.34 -8.59
C VAL A 47 -18.52 -5.42 -8.28
N LEU A 48 -17.65 -5.21 -9.26
CA LEU A 48 -16.56 -4.25 -9.21
C LEU A 48 -16.87 -3.07 -10.14
N GLU A 49 -17.03 -1.90 -9.55
CA GLU A 49 -17.23 -0.65 -10.29
C GLU A 49 -16.00 0.26 -10.12
N LEU A 50 -15.28 0.50 -11.22
CA LEU A 50 -14.17 1.44 -11.29
C LEU A 50 -14.66 2.71 -11.98
N LEU A 51 -15.24 3.62 -11.18
CA LEU A 51 -15.91 4.84 -11.66
C LEU A 51 -15.01 5.71 -12.56
N ASP A 52 -13.75 5.93 -12.16
CA ASP A 52 -12.80 6.76 -12.89
C ASP A 52 -12.39 6.15 -14.24
N LEU A 53 -12.45 4.81 -14.35
CA LEU A 53 -12.15 4.07 -15.58
C LEU A 53 -13.41 3.77 -16.41
N LYS A 54 -14.61 4.10 -15.89
CA LYS A 54 -15.90 3.74 -16.48
C LYS A 54 -16.00 2.23 -16.78
N TYR A 55 -15.47 1.42 -15.88
CA TYR A 55 -15.41 -0.02 -16.02
C TYR A 55 -16.28 -0.68 -14.95
N VAL A 56 -17.08 -1.66 -15.38
CA VAL A 56 -17.94 -2.45 -14.49
C VAL A 56 -17.78 -3.92 -14.86
N GLU A 57 -17.49 -4.74 -13.86
CA GLU A 57 -17.42 -6.19 -14.00
C GLU A 57 -18.22 -6.86 -12.89
N SER A 58 -18.85 -7.99 -13.22
CA SER A 58 -19.72 -8.73 -12.32
C SER A 58 -19.45 -10.21 -12.46
N TRP A 59 -19.33 -10.88 -11.32
CA TRP A 59 -19.07 -12.31 -11.21
C TRP A 59 -20.09 -12.97 -10.29
N SER A 60 -20.42 -14.24 -10.54
CA SER A 60 -21.27 -15.00 -9.61
C SER A 60 -20.44 -15.48 -8.42
N THR A 61 -21.05 -15.56 -7.24
CA THR A 61 -20.36 -16.01 -6.02
C THR A 61 -19.82 -17.44 -6.13
N GLU A 62 -20.43 -18.28 -6.96
CA GLU A 62 -19.99 -19.65 -7.26
C GLU A 62 -18.54 -19.69 -7.78
N GLN A 63 -18.11 -18.66 -8.52
CA GLN A 63 -16.76 -18.58 -9.11
C GLN A 63 -15.66 -18.40 -8.06
N PHE A 64 -15.99 -17.91 -6.86
CA PHE A 64 -15.02 -17.62 -5.79
C PHE A 64 -14.90 -18.75 -4.76
N THR A 65 -15.63 -19.86 -4.93
CA THR A 65 -15.64 -20.99 -3.98
C THR A 65 -14.25 -21.59 -3.71
N GLN A 66 -13.32 -21.46 -4.66
CA GLN A 66 -11.94 -21.98 -4.54
C GLN A 66 -10.95 -21.00 -3.90
N LEU A 67 -11.37 -19.77 -3.59
CA LEU A 67 -10.51 -18.69 -3.10
C LEU A 67 -10.51 -18.53 -1.58
N SER A 68 -11.04 -19.49 -0.82
CA SER A 68 -10.94 -19.47 0.64
C SER A 68 -9.47 -19.44 1.05
N ALA A 69 -8.96 -18.26 1.41
CA ALA A 69 -7.59 -18.05 1.80
C ALA A 69 -7.32 -18.78 3.12
N SER A 70 -6.23 -19.55 3.16
CA SER A 70 -5.61 -19.95 4.41
C SER A 70 -5.13 -18.69 5.14
N GLU A 71 -5.54 -18.54 6.38
CA GLU A 71 -5.06 -17.51 7.31
C GLU A 71 -3.57 -17.76 7.59
N GLU A 72 -2.68 -17.35 6.70
CA GLU A 72 -1.25 -17.30 7.01
C GLU A 72 -0.86 -15.87 7.39
N ASP A 73 -0.40 -15.76 8.64
CA ASP A 73 -0.06 -14.56 9.37
C ASP A 73 0.90 -13.65 8.59
N CYS A 74 0.50 -12.38 8.40
CA CYS A 74 1.42 -11.34 7.99
C CYS A 74 2.36 -11.03 9.16
N GLU A 75 3.49 -11.71 9.25
CA GLU A 75 4.61 -11.26 10.08
C GLU A 75 5.15 -9.94 9.53
N ASP A 76 4.71 -8.84 10.13
CA ASP A 76 5.25 -7.49 9.92
C ASP A 76 6.74 -7.46 10.32
N ARG A 77 7.62 -7.81 9.37
CA ARG A 77 9.06 -7.63 9.50
C ARG A 77 9.44 -6.17 9.22
N TYR A 78 9.02 -5.28 10.13
CA TYR A 78 9.56 -3.92 10.19
C TYR A 78 10.93 -3.98 10.87
N ASP A 79 12.00 -3.90 10.09
CA ASP A 79 13.36 -3.75 10.63
C ASP A 79 13.48 -2.35 11.27
N ARG A 80 13.29 -2.30 12.60
CA ARG A 80 13.32 -1.08 13.40
C ARG A 80 14.72 -0.46 13.53
N THR A 81 15.75 -1.06 12.93
CA THR A 81 17.15 -0.68 13.14
C THR A 81 17.61 0.49 12.26
N LEU A 82 16.85 0.85 11.21
CA LEU A 82 17.25 1.91 10.25
C LEU A 82 16.86 3.35 10.67
N LEU A 83 16.25 3.56 11.84
CA LEU A 83 15.84 4.90 12.33
C LEU A 83 16.65 5.41 13.52
N VAL A 84 17.77 4.78 13.89
CA VAL A 84 18.74 5.39 14.82
C VAL A 84 19.88 5.95 14.00
N GLY A 85 19.89 7.28 13.86
CA GLY A 85 20.87 8.02 13.08
C GLY A 85 22.29 7.52 13.27
N GLU A 86 22.94 7.22 12.15
CA GLU A 86 24.38 7.00 12.10
C GLU A 86 25.08 8.20 12.72
N ARG A 87 25.74 7.99 13.85
CA ARG A 87 26.73 8.91 14.38
C ARG A 87 27.77 9.13 13.29
N ILE A 88 27.81 10.34 12.75
CA ILE A 88 28.90 10.83 11.92
C ILE A 88 30.20 10.64 12.72
N ALA A 89 31.04 9.69 12.30
CA ALA A 89 32.39 9.57 12.83
C ALA A 89 33.19 10.81 12.38
N PRO A 90 33.98 11.45 13.27
CA PRO A 90 34.79 12.59 12.88
C PRO A 90 35.83 12.11 11.85
N ALA A 91 35.86 12.77 10.68
CA ALA A 91 36.86 12.54 9.67
C ALA A 91 38.25 12.81 10.27
N SER A 92 39.04 11.76 10.49
CA SER A 92 40.44 11.88 10.86
C SER A 92 41.22 12.41 9.67
N ARG A 93 41.63 13.67 9.79
CA ARG A 93 42.59 14.36 8.94
C ARG A 93 43.92 13.60 8.94
N SER A 94 44.37 13.18 7.76
CA SER A 94 45.75 12.73 7.53
C SER A 94 46.31 13.52 6.35
N TYR A 95 47.48 14.11 6.55
CA TYR A 95 48.29 14.75 5.50
C TYR A 95 48.68 13.75 4.40
#